data_AF-A0A969N6G6-F1
#
_entry.id   AF-A0A969N6G6-F1
#
_cell.length_a   1.000
_cell.length_b   1.000
_cell.length_c   1.000
_cell.angle_alpha   90.00
_cell.angle_beta   90.00
_cell.angle_gamma   90.00
#
_symmetry.space_group_name_H-M   'P 1'
#
loop_
_entity.id
_entity.type
_entity.pdbx_description
1 polymer ?
#
loop_
_entity_poly.entity_id
_entity_poly.type
_entity_poly.pdbx_seq_one_letter_code
_entity_poly.pdbx_strand_id
1 'polypeptide(L)'
;MISSSEIFITDPPYADAVNYEEITEYFIAWLRKNPPAPFDQWIWDSRRALAIKGDGEDFRRGMVAAYTAMTNHTPDNGLQCVMFTHQNTGVWADMVSIFWAAGLQVVSAWYIATETTSELKQGGYVQGTVTLLLRKRLGSASTFKQRLLPLIRKEVTAQIEAMMNLNDTAQVYGETVFNDSDLQMAGYAAALKVLTQYTEVDGRDVTNLALQPRQKRSNHRRR
;
A
#
# COMPACT_ATOMS: atom_id res chain seq x y z
N MET A 1 -22.96 10.41 -3.24
CA MET A 1 -22.85 9.49 -2.09
C MET A 1 -22.20 8.22 -2.58
N ILE A 2 -21.15 7.73 -1.91
CA ILE A 2 -20.56 6.42 -2.23
C ILE A 2 -21.61 5.37 -1.83
N SER A 3 -21.93 4.43 -2.71
CA SER A 3 -22.77 3.29 -2.36
C SER A 3 -22.00 2.35 -1.45
N SER A 4 -22.68 1.68 -0.51
CA SER A 4 -22.04 0.61 0.26
C SER A 4 -21.58 -0.49 -0.70
N SER A 5 -20.34 -0.95 -0.54
CA SER A 5 -19.73 -1.99 -1.39
C SER A 5 -19.05 -3.04 -0.54
N GLU A 6 -19.16 -4.31 -0.92
CA GLU A 6 -18.49 -5.40 -0.20
C GLU A 6 -16.97 -5.39 -0.39
N ILE A 7 -16.53 -4.90 -1.56
CA ILE A 7 -15.13 -4.88 -1.97
C ILE A 7 -14.78 -3.51 -2.54
N PHE A 8 -13.67 -2.93 -2.08
CA PHE A 8 -12.98 -1.83 -2.75
C PHE A 8 -11.64 -2.33 -3.28
N ILE A 9 -11.27 -1.92 -4.49
CA ILE A 9 -9.97 -2.23 -5.10
C ILE A 9 -9.35 -0.90 -5.53
N THR A 10 -8.14 -0.63 -5.06
CA THR A 10 -7.48 0.66 -5.30
C THR A 10 -6.01 0.48 -5.63
N ASP A 11 -5.55 1.30 -6.57
CA ASP A 11 -4.15 1.54 -6.90
C ASP A 11 -3.85 3.01 -6.57
N PRO A 12 -3.59 3.35 -5.29
CA PRO A 12 -3.45 4.73 -4.85
C PRO A 12 -2.10 5.34 -5.29
N PRO A 13 -1.96 6.68 -5.27
CA PRO A 13 -0.67 7.32 -5.50
C PRO A 13 0.38 6.88 -4.47
N TYR A 14 1.59 6.58 -4.95
CA TYR A 14 2.72 6.16 -4.11
C TYR A 14 3.68 7.33 -3.87
N ALA A 15 3.25 8.28 -3.06
CA ALA A 15 3.98 9.52 -2.82
C ALA A 15 4.29 10.27 -4.14
N ASP A 16 5.57 10.50 -4.46
CA ASP A 16 6.07 11.19 -5.65
C ASP A 16 6.42 10.25 -6.81
N ALA A 17 6.12 8.95 -6.71
CA ALA A 17 6.53 7.97 -7.72
C ALA A 17 5.79 8.11 -9.07
N VAL A 18 4.51 8.48 -9.04
CA VAL A 18 3.66 8.55 -10.24
C VAL A 18 2.65 9.70 -10.13
N ASN A 19 2.64 10.59 -11.13
CA ASN A 19 1.66 11.68 -11.24
C ASN A 19 0.36 11.19 -11.90
N TYR A 20 -0.44 10.41 -11.15
CA TYR A 20 -1.68 9.80 -11.65
C TYR A 20 -2.63 10.82 -12.28
N GLU A 21 -2.71 12.04 -11.73
CA GLU A 21 -3.61 13.07 -12.23
C GLU A 21 -3.18 13.62 -13.60
N GLU A 22 -1.88 13.62 -13.90
CA GLU A 22 -1.36 14.08 -15.18
C GLU A 22 -1.55 13.01 -16.26
N ILE A 23 -1.28 11.75 -15.89
CA ILE A 23 -1.50 10.59 -16.77
C ILE A 23 -2.99 10.45 -17.09
N THR A 24 -3.86 10.63 -16.10
CA THR A 24 -5.31 10.56 -16.30
C THR A 24 -5.80 11.65 -17.25
N GLU A 25 -5.31 12.89 -17.13
CA GLU A 25 -5.63 13.98 -18.08
C GLU A 25 -5.23 13.63 -19.52
N TYR A 26 -4.04 13.06 -19.71
CA TYR A 26 -3.56 12.64 -21.02
C TYR A 26 -4.51 11.61 -21.68
N PHE A 27 -4.89 10.55 -20.95
CA PHE A 27 -5.78 9.52 -21.48
C PHE A 27 -7.22 10.01 -21.67
N ILE A 28 -7.72 10.85 -20.77
CA ILE A 28 -9.05 11.45 -20.89
C ILE A 28 -9.15 12.32 -22.15
N ALA A 29 -8.12 13.09 -22.49
CA ALA A 29 -8.09 13.89 -23.72
C ALA A 29 -8.25 13.01 -24.97
N TRP A 30 -7.70 11.79 -24.97
CA TRP A 30 -7.84 10.83 -26.05
C TRP A 30 -9.22 10.14 -26.07
N LEU A 31 -9.67 9.64 -24.93
CA LEU A 31 -10.92 8.87 -24.80
C LEU A 31 -12.18 9.72 -25.02
N ARG A 32 -12.18 10.99 -24.59
CA ARG A 32 -13.34 11.89 -24.75
C ARG A 32 -13.76 12.12 -26.20
N LYS A 33 -12.83 12.01 -27.15
CA LYS A 33 -13.12 12.29 -28.57
C LYS A 33 -13.97 11.20 -29.22
N ASN A 34 -13.84 9.95 -28.78
CA ASN A 34 -14.61 8.82 -29.28
C ASN A 34 -14.71 7.74 -28.19
N PRO A 35 -15.54 7.95 -27.15
CA PRO A 35 -15.61 7.03 -26.04
C PRO A 35 -16.24 5.70 -26.50
N PRO A 36 -15.57 4.55 -26.31
CA PRO A 36 -16.09 3.27 -26.74
C PRO A 36 -17.25 2.85 -25.84
N ALA A 37 -18.29 2.22 -26.39
CA ALA A 37 -19.31 1.56 -25.59
C ALA A 37 -18.65 0.46 -24.71
N PRO A 38 -19.05 0.28 -23.43
CA PRO A 38 -20.19 0.91 -22.75
C PRO A 38 -19.85 2.22 -21.98
N PHE A 39 -18.69 2.82 -22.24
CA PHE A 39 -18.17 3.98 -21.51
C PHE A 39 -18.56 5.32 -22.16
N ASP A 40 -19.39 5.30 -23.19
CA ASP A 40 -19.92 6.47 -23.90
C ASP A 40 -20.79 7.37 -23.01
N GLN A 41 -21.37 6.82 -21.94
CA GLN A 41 -22.18 7.54 -20.96
C GLN A 41 -21.38 8.05 -19.74
N TRP A 42 -20.07 7.79 -19.68
CA TRP A 42 -19.27 8.12 -18.50
C TRP A 42 -18.92 9.61 -18.43
N ILE A 43 -18.85 10.14 -17.21
CA ILE A 43 -18.30 11.47 -16.97
C ILE A 43 -16.78 11.36 -17.00
N TRP A 44 -16.20 11.74 -18.14
CA TRP A 44 -14.76 11.72 -18.36
C TRP A 44 -14.03 12.90 -17.68
N ASP A 45 -14.35 13.27 -16.44
CA ASP A 45 -13.65 14.34 -15.71
C ASP A 45 -12.52 13.75 -14.85
N SER A 46 -11.29 14.27 -14.96
CA SER A 46 -10.16 13.77 -14.18
C SER A 46 -10.30 14.06 -12.69
N ARG A 47 -11.13 15.05 -12.31
CA ARG A 47 -11.24 15.53 -10.93
C ARG A 47 -9.88 15.85 -10.31
N ARG A 48 -8.93 16.36 -11.12
CA ARG A 48 -7.54 16.66 -10.70
C ARG A 48 -7.43 17.51 -9.43
N ALA A 49 -8.43 18.35 -9.14
CA ALA A 49 -8.48 19.16 -7.92
C ALA A 49 -8.65 18.33 -6.64
N LEU A 50 -9.16 17.09 -6.74
CA LEU A 50 -9.34 16.16 -5.63
C LEU A 50 -8.21 15.13 -5.52
N ALA A 51 -7.24 15.15 -6.45
CA ALA A 51 -6.16 14.17 -6.46
C ALA A 51 -5.27 14.34 -5.22
N ILE A 52 -4.97 13.21 -4.60
CA ILE A 52 -3.97 13.09 -3.53
C ILE A 52 -2.60 13.02 -4.22
N LYS A 53 -1.64 13.86 -3.80
CA LYS A 53 -0.38 14.07 -4.52
C LYS A 53 0.80 14.22 -3.58
N GLY A 54 2.00 14.01 -4.12
CA GLY A 54 3.26 14.29 -3.43
C GLY A 54 3.43 13.43 -2.19
N ASP A 55 4.22 13.92 -1.24
CA ASP A 55 4.52 13.24 0.02
C ASP A 55 4.12 14.08 1.25
N GLY A 56 4.41 13.56 2.44
CA GLY A 56 4.21 14.29 3.69
C GLY A 56 2.78 14.36 4.19
N GLU A 57 2.46 15.42 4.95
CA GLU A 57 1.24 15.49 5.76
C GLU A 57 -0.05 15.63 4.94
N ASP A 58 -0.01 16.38 3.84
CA ASP A 58 -1.20 16.56 2.99
C ASP A 58 -1.54 15.27 2.24
N PHE A 59 -0.52 14.58 1.73
CA PHE A 59 -0.64 13.23 1.17
C PHE A 59 -1.25 12.27 2.21
N ARG A 60 -0.66 12.19 3.40
CA ARG A 60 -1.11 11.30 4.48
C ARG A 60 -2.55 11.60 4.88
N ARG A 61 -2.91 12.87 5.05
CA ARG A 61 -4.27 13.30 5.41
C ARG A 61 -5.28 12.94 4.32
N GLY A 62 -4.92 13.16 3.05
CA GLY A 62 -5.74 12.77 1.91
C GLY A 62 -5.98 11.25 1.87
N MET A 63 -4.93 10.45 2.02
CA MET A 63 -5.01 8.99 2.07
C MET A 63 -5.87 8.52 3.25
N VAL A 64 -5.67 9.05 4.45
CA VAL A 64 -6.50 8.73 5.62
C VAL A 64 -7.97 9.05 5.35
N ALA A 65 -8.27 10.22 4.77
CA ALA A 65 -9.65 10.59 4.44
C ALA A 65 -10.28 9.63 3.42
N ALA A 66 -9.55 9.27 2.36
CA ALA A 66 -10.02 8.35 1.33
C ALA A 66 -10.28 6.94 1.88
N TYR A 67 -9.32 6.37 2.61
CA TYR A 67 -9.48 5.04 3.21
C TYR A 67 -10.55 5.02 4.30
N THR A 68 -10.65 6.07 5.12
CA THR A 68 -11.74 6.19 6.11
C THR A 68 -13.10 6.24 5.44
N ALA A 69 -13.24 6.98 4.33
CA ALA A 69 -14.47 7.03 3.55
C ALA A 69 -14.82 5.64 3.00
N MET A 70 -13.87 4.90 2.44
CA MET A 70 -14.10 3.52 1.99
C MET A 70 -14.47 2.61 3.16
N THR A 71 -13.77 2.70 4.30
CA THR A 71 -14.08 1.93 5.52
C THR A 71 -15.53 2.16 5.95
N ASN A 72 -16.00 3.41 5.98
CA ASN A 72 -17.37 3.72 6.38
C ASN A 72 -18.44 3.16 5.42
N HIS A 73 -18.08 2.87 4.16
CA HIS A 73 -18.97 2.31 3.14
C HIS A 73 -18.67 0.84 2.81
N THR A 74 -17.82 0.19 3.60
CA THR A 74 -17.59 -1.27 3.51
C THR A 74 -18.42 -1.92 4.63
N PRO A 75 -19.01 -3.12 4.49
CA PRO A 75 -19.55 -3.87 5.63
C PRO A 75 -18.42 -4.44 6.50
N ASP A 76 -18.73 -4.93 7.69
CA ASP A 76 -17.71 -5.41 8.65
C ASP A 76 -16.96 -6.66 8.16
N ASN A 77 -17.63 -7.48 7.35
CA ASN A 77 -17.05 -8.63 6.66
C ASN A 77 -16.50 -8.30 5.26
N GLY A 78 -16.53 -7.04 4.84
CA GLY A 78 -16.02 -6.62 3.53
C GLY A 78 -14.49 -6.53 3.48
N LEU A 79 -13.98 -6.23 2.29
CA LEU A 79 -12.56 -6.21 1.97
C LEU A 79 -12.16 -4.93 1.25
N GLN A 80 -10.94 -4.47 1.49
CA GLN A 80 -10.28 -3.48 0.65
C GLN A 80 -8.99 -4.07 0.13
N CYS A 81 -8.77 -3.99 -1.18
CA CYS A 81 -7.58 -4.46 -1.85
C CYS A 81 -6.77 -3.25 -2.31
N VAL A 82 -5.51 -3.18 -1.87
CA VAL A 82 -4.62 -2.06 -2.18
C VAL A 82 -3.40 -2.61 -2.88
N MET A 83 -3.20 -2.18 -4.13
CA MET A 83 -1.93 -2.38 -4.82
C MET A 83 -0.93 -1.37 -4.25
N PHE A 84 0.31 -1.79 -4.03
CA PHE A 84 1.36 -0.94 -3.48
C PHE A 84 2.75 -1.35 -3.93
N THR A 85 3.50 -0.37 -4.45
CA THR A 85 4.85 -0.60 -4.98
C THR A 85 5.75 0.58 -4.69
N HIS A 86 6.59 0.46 -3.66
CA HIS A 86 7.54 1.52 -3.30
C HIS A 86 8.77 0.96 -2.56
N GLN A 87 9.97 1.43 -2.89
CA GLN A 87 11.21 0.98 -2.22
C GLN A 87 11.50 1.73 -0.91
N ASN A 88 11.01 2.97 -0.78
CA ASN A 88 11.28 3.81 0.39
C ASN A 88 10.51 3.33 1.63
N THR A 89 11.26 2.98 2.68
CA THR A 89 10.74 2.58 4.01
C THR A 89 9.86 3.63 4.67
N GLY A 90 10.12 4.92 4.41
CA GLY A 90 9.33 6.03 4.92
C GLY A 90 7.87 5.96 4.46
N VAL A 91 7.66 5.65 3.17
CA VAL A 91 6.32 5.54 2.58
C VAL A 91 5.58 4.31 3.13
N TRP A 92 6.27 3.18 3.33
CA TRP A 92 5.69 2.03 4.03
C TRP A 92 5.27 2.38 5.46
N ALA A 93 6.06 3.16 6.20
CA ALA A 93 5.69 3.63 7.54
C ALA A 93 4.47 4.58 7.53
N ASP A 94 4.34 5.41 6.49
CA ASP A 94 3.16 6.23 6.28
C ASP A 94 1.93 5.35 6.00
N MET A 95 2.06 4.28 5.21
CA MET A 95 0.99 3.32 4.97
C MET A 95 0.50 2.63 6.26
N VAL A 96 1.41 2.23 7.15
CA VAL A 96 1.03 1.71 8.50
C VAL A 96 0.14 2.72 9.21
N SER A 97 0.55 3.99 9.21
CA SER A 97 -0.16 5.07 9.90
C SER A 97 -1.52 5.35 9.25
N ILE A 98 -1.58 5.36 7.92
CA ILE A 98 -2.83 5.55 7.16
C ILE A 98 -3.84 4.47 7.51
N PHE A 99 -3.43 3.20 7.49
CA PHE A 99 -4.33 2.08 7.79
C PHE A 99 -4.77 2.06 9.25
N TRP A 100 -3.88 2.37 10.20
CA TRP A 100 -4.27 2.53 11.61
C TRP A 100 -5.32 3.63 11.78
N ALA A 101 -5.07 4.81 11.21
CA ALA A 101 -5.99 5.95 11.29
C ALA A 101 -7.34 5.68 10.61
N ALA A 102 -7.35 4.91 9.51
CA ALA A 102 -8.55 4.54 8.78
C ALA A 102 -9.32 3.35 9.39
N GLY A 103 -8.87 2.81 10.53
CA GLY A 103 -9.52 1.67 11.18
C GLY A 103 -9.36 0.35 10.42
N LEU A 104 -8.33 0.22 9.59
CA LEU A 104 -8.06 -0.94 8.74
C LEU A 104 -6.90 -1.76 9.28
N GLN A 105 -6.96 -3.07 9.08
CA GLN A 105 -5.84 -3.99 9.34
C GLN A 105 -5.55 -4.79 8.08
N VAL A 106 -4.26 -5.03 7.81
CA VAL A 106 -3.84 -5.91 6.73
C VAL A 106 -3.99 -7.34 7.19
N VAL A 107 -4.75 -8.13 6.45
CA VAL A 107 -5.01 -9.55 6.73
C VAL A 107 -4.21 -10.48 5.82
N SER A 108 -3.81 -9.99 4.66
CA SER A 108 -2.94 -10.72 3.74
C SER A 108 -2.13 -9.78 2.87
N ALA A 109 -0.95 -10.22 2.45
CA ALA A 109 -0.05 -9.49 1.58
C ALA A 109 0.50 -10.47 0.54
N TRP A 110 0.27 -10.17 -0.73
CA TRP A 110 0.71 -11.00 -1.85
C TRP A 110 1.69 -10.22 -2.70
N TYR A 111 2.82 -10.83 -3.01
CA TYR A 111 3.73 -10.28 -3.98
C TYR A 111 3.40 -10.87 -5.36
N ILE A 112 3.19 -10.00 -6.35
CA ILE A 112 2.91 -10.38 -7.73
C ILE A 112 4.06 -9.89 -8.59
N ALA A 113 4.81 -10.82 -9.20
CA ALA A 113 5.78 -10.46 -10.24
C ALA A 113 5.02 -9.93 -11.47
N THR A 114 5.45 -8.80 -12.00
CA THR A 114 4.87 -8.20 -13.22
C THR A 114 5.79 -8.50 -14.39
N GLU A 115 5.22 -8.89 -15.53
CA GLU A 115 6.02 -9.33 -16.69
C GLU A 115 6.98 -8.23 -17.19
N THR A 116 8.25 -8.61 -17.34
CA THR A 116 9.34 -7.83 -17.92
C THR A 116 9.42 -8.06 -19.42
N THR A 117 8.75 -7.23 -20.22
CA THR A 117 9.02 -7.11 -21.67
C THR A 117 9.36 -5.68 -22.04
N SER A 118 10.26 -5.06 -21.28
CA SER A 118 10.89 -3.82 -21.74
C SER A 118 12.35 -3.78 -21.39
N GLU A 119 13.19 -3.68 -22.41
CA GLU A 119 14.64 -3.48 -22.33
C GLU A 119 15.01 -2.21 -21.52
N LEU A 120 14.04 -1.33 -21.25
CA LEU A 120 14.21 -0.10 -20.47
C LEU A 120 14.47 -0.26 -18.97
N LYS A 121 14.36 -1.46 -18.39
CA LYS A 121 14.58 -1.69 -16.94
C LYS A 121 15.80 -2.57 -16.64
N GLN A 122 16.94 -2.33 -17.32
CA GLN A 122 18.24 -2.75 -16.79
C GLN A 122 18.66 -1.84 -15.63
N GLY A 123 18.37 -2.28 -14.41
CA GLY A 123 18.69 -1.61 -13.14
C GLY A 123 17.86 -2.23 -12.02
N GLY A 124 18.31 -2.16 -10.75
CA GLY A 124 17.65 -2.74 -9.57
C GLY A 124 16.28 -2.13 -9.20
N TYR A 125 15.47 -1.83 -10.21
CA TYR A 125 14.09 -1.40 -10.09
C TYR A 125 13.23 -2.59 -9.67
N VAL A 126 12.22 -2.29 -8.88
CA VAL A 126 11.17 -3.24 -8.51
C VAL A 126 10.53 -3.86 -9.74
N GLN A 127 10.39 -5.19 -9.74
CA GLN A 127 9.84 -5.97 -10.85
C GLN A 127 8.43 -6.54 -10.56
N GLY A 128 7.80 -6.09 -9.47
CA GLY A 128 6.47 -6.54 -9.12
C GLY A 128 5.68 -5.56 -8.25
N THR A 129 4.53 -6.01 -7.79
CA THR A 129 3.59 -5.23 -7.00
C THR A 129 3.17 -6.01 -5.78
N VAL A 130 3.05 -5.33 -4.64
CA VAL A 130 2.41 -5.92 -3.46
C VAL A 130 0.92 -5.64 -3.52
N THR A 131 0.11 -6.68 -3.36
CA THR A 131 -1.33 -6.57 -3.16
C THR A 131 -1.66 -6.84 -1.69
N LEU A 132 -2.13 -5.81 -1.00
CA LEU A 132 -2.55 -5.88 0.40
C LEU A 132 -4.06 -6.07 0.46
N LEU A 133 -4.50 -7.12 1.16
CA LEU A 133 -5.90 -7.27 1.54
C LEU A 133 -6.09 -6.73 2.95
N LEU A 134 -7.04 -5.83 3.09
CA LEU A 134 -7.41 -5.17 4.33
C LEU A 134 -8.83 -5.50 4.74
N ARG A 135 -9.04 -5.54 6.04
CA ARG A 135 -10.37 -5.61 6.67
C ARG A 135 -10.54 -4.46 7.62
N LYS A 136 -11.80 -4.13 7.90
CA LYS A 136 -12.12 -3.34 9.08
C LYS A 136 -11.57 -4.01 10.32
N ARG A 137 -11.14 -3.16 11.24
CA ARG A 137 -10.76 -3.58 12.57
C ARG A 137 -11.98 -3.50 13.48
N LEU A 138 -12.45 -4.64 13.94
CA LEU A 138 -13.66 -4.75 14.78
C LEU A 138 -13.35 -4.80 16.28
N GLY A 139 -12.07 -4.81 16.66
CA GLY A 139 -11.65 -4.88 18.05
C GLY A 139 -10.30 -4.23 18.28
N SER A 140 -9.94 -4.11 19.55
CA SER A 140 -8.67 -3.54 19.99
C SER A 140 -7.74 -4.66 20.44
N ALA A 141 -6.46 -4.55 20.09
CA ALA A 141 -5.42 -5.48 20.50
C ALA A 141 -4.19 -4.70 20.96
N SER A 142 -3.65 -5.08 22.12
CA SER A 142 -2.48 -4.46 22.73
C SER A 142 -1.28 -5.39 22.71
N THR A 143 -0.09 -4.85 22.49
CA THR A 143 1.15 -5.61 22.60
C THR A 143 2.31 -4.76 23.13
N PHE A 144 3.45 -5.40 23.33
CA PHE A 144 4.70 -4.76 23.71
C PHE A 144 5.74 -5.00 22.62
N LYS A 145 6.64 -4.05 22.38
CA LYS A 145 7.69 -4.18 21.35
C LYS A 145 8.47 -5.47 21.44
N GLN A 146 8.79 -5.92 22.66
CA GLN A 146 9.53 -7.16 22.90
C GLN A 146 8.79 -8.42 22.38
N ARG A 147 7.46 -8.44 22.41
CA ARG A 147 6.63 -9.53 21.86
C ARG A 147 6.37 -9.35 20.38
N LEU A 148 6.25 -8.10 19.94
CA LEU A 148 5.94 -7.73 18.55
C LEU A 148 7.11 -8.02 17.60
N LEU A 149 8.35 -7.72 18.00
CA LEU A 149 9.54 -7.93 17.14
C LEU A 149 9.73 -9.39 16.70
N PRO A 150 9.63 -10.40 17.59
CA PRO A 150 9.65 -11.81 17.17
C PRO A 150 8.54 -12.18 16.19
N LEU A 151 7.32 -11.66 16.38
CA LEU A 151 6.19 -11.94 15.48
C LEU A 151 6.42 -11.35 14.09
N ILE A 152 6.91 -10.12 14.03
CA ILE A 152 7.30 -9.48 12.76
C ILE A 152 8.38 -10.32 12.07
N ARG A 153 9.46 -10.68 12.78
CA ARG A 153 10.54 -11.48 12.21
C ARG A 153 10.02 -12.81 11.67
N LYS A 154 9.18 -13.50 12.44
CA LYS A 154 8.58 -14.77 12.02
C LYS A 154 7.78 -14.61 10.72
N GLU A 155 6.91 -13.60 10.63
CA GLU A 155 6.09 -13.37 9.43
C GLU A 155 6.95 -12.97 8.22
N VAL A 156 7.94 -12.10 8.42
CA VAL A 156 8.88 -11.69 7.36
C VAL A 156 9.68 -12.88 6.84
N THR A 157 10.23 -13.70 7.74
CA THR A 157 10.98 -14.90 7.36
C THR A 157 10.10 -15.87 6.58
N ALA A 158 8.89 -16.16 7.06
CA ALA A 158 7.97 -17.05 6.36
C ALA A 158 7.61 -16.55 4.96
N GLN A 159 7.39 -15.23 4.79
CA GLN A 159 7.10 -14.64 3.49
C GLN A 159 8.30 -14.74 2.53
N ILE A 160 9.51 -14.42 3.00
CA ILE A 160 10.73 -14.47 2.20
C ILE A 160 11.05 -15.91 1.81
N GLU A 161 10.96 -16.87 2.73
CA GLU A 161 11.18 -18.29 2.46
C GLU A 161 10.19 -18.82 1.41
N ALA A 162 8.92 -18.45 1.51
CA ALA A 162 7.92 -18.84 0.50
C ALA A 162 8.28 -18.32 -0.89
N MET A 163 8.75 -17.08 -1.00
CA MET A 163 9.17 -16.50 -2.28
C MET A 163 10.48 -17.10 -2.81
N MET A 164 11.44 -17.40 -1.93
CA MET A 164 12.68 -18.08 -2.31
C MET A 164 12.40 -19.49 -2.85
N ASN A 165 11.50 -20.25 -2.21
CA ASN A 165 11.10 -21.56 -2.71
C ASN A 165 10.44 -21.48 -4.11
N LEU A 166 9.70 -20.41 -4.40
CA LEU A 166 9.14 -20.17 -5.73
C LEU A 166 10.24 -19.84 -6.75
N ASN A 167 11.25 -19.06 -6.37
CA ASN A 167 12.43 -18.80 -7.21
C ASN A 167 13.17 -20.11 -7.53
N ASP A 168 13.43 -20.95 -6.53
CA ASP A 168 14.11 -22.24 -6.74
C ASP A 168 13.34 -23.14 -7.71
N THR A 169 12.01 -23.14 -7.59
CA THR A 169 11.12 -23.89 -8.51
C THR A 169 11.15 -23.33 -9.92
N ALA A 170 11.14 -22.01 -10.08
CA ALA A 170 11.22 -21.34 -11.39
C ALA A 170 12.60 -21.50 -12.04
N GLN A 171 13.66 -21.61 -11.25
CA GLN A 171 15.02 -21.79 -11.73
C GLN A 171 15.20 -23.14 -12.45
N VAL A 172 14.37 -24.15 -12.14
CA VAL A 172 14.27 -25.41 -12.91
C VAL A 172 13.92 -25.13 -14.38
N TYR A 173 13.19 -24.06 -14.66
CA TYR A 173 12.81 -23.61 -15.99
C TYR A 173 13.74 -22.52 -16.56
N GLY A 174 14.84 -22.19 -15.87
CA GLY A 174 15.78 -21.16 -16.28
C GLY A 174 15.30 -19.72 -16.01
N GLU A 175 14.26 -19.56 -15.19
CA GLU A 175 13.67 -18.26 -14.85
C GLU A 175 14.04 -17.84 -13.42
N THR A 176 14.05 -16.54 -13.17
CA THR A 176 14.13 -15.98 -11.81
C THR A 176 13.00 -14.99 -11.67
N VAL A 177 12.13 -15.22 -10.69
CA VAL A 177 10.85 -14.51 -10.57
C VAL A 177 11.00 -13.25 -9.71
N PHE A 178 11.84 -13.33 -8.68
CA PHE A 178 12.03 -12.26 -7.69
C PHE A 178 13.50 -11.91 -7.51
N ASN A 179 13.82 -10.62 -7.45
CA ASN A 179 15.13 -10.10 -7.07
C ASN A 179 15.16 -9.63 -5.60
N ASP A 180 16.31 -9.15 -5.13
CA ASP A 180 16.49 -8.70 -3.73
C ASP A 180 15.55 -7.56 -3.31
N SER A 181 15.25 -6.63 -4.22
CA SER A 181 14.33 -5.52 -3.95
C SER A 181 12.89 -6.03 -3.77
N ASP A 182 12.52 -7.06 -4.53
CA ASP A 182 11.21 -7.70 -4.45
C ASP A 182 11.02 -8.41 -3.10
N LEU A 183 12.04 -9.16 -2.66
CA LEU A 183 12.09 -9.82 -1.35
C LEU A 183 12.02 -8.79 -0.20
N GLN A 184 12.71 -7.66 -0.35
CA GLN A 184 12.69 -6.58 0.64
C GLN A 184 11.29 -5.97 0.81
N MET A 185 10.57 -5.68 -0.28
CA MET A 185 9.20 -5.16 -0.19
C MET A 185 8.22 -6.18 0.38
N ALA A 186 8.36 -7.45 0.00
CA ALA A 186 7.55 -8.52 0.59
C ALA A 186 7.76 -8.59 2.11
N GLY A 187 8.99 -8.40 2.58
CA GLY A 187 9.30 -8.24 3.99
C GLY A 187 8.58 -7.04 4.63
N TYR A 188 8.53 -5.87 3.97
CA TYR A 188 7.76 -4.73 4.50
C TYR A 188 6.27 -5.01 4.57
N ALA A 189 5.70 -5.66 3.56
CA ALA A 189 4.29 -6.04 3.52
C ALA A 189 3.94 -7.06 4.62
N ALA A 190 4.81 -8.04 4.85
CA ALA A 190 4.70 -9.01 5.94
C ALA A 190 4.76 -8.34 7.32
N ALA A 191 5.69 -7.40 7.51
CA ALA A 191 5.77 -6.63 8.75
C ALA A 191 4.51 -5.77 8.98
N LEU A 192 3.99 -5.13 7.93
CA LEU A 192 2.77 -4.33 7.94
C LEU A 192 1.55 -5.16 8.38
N LYS A 193 1.43 -6.41 7.91
CA LYS A 193 0.39 -7.35 8.33
C LYS A 193 0.38 -7.58 9.84
N VAL A 194 1.53 -7.75 10.46
CA VAL A 194 1.62 -7.94 11.92
C VAL A 194 1.35 -6.63 12.67
N LEU A 195 1.97 -5.54 12.24
CA LEU A 195 1.85 -4.23 12.91
C LEU A 195 0.41 -3.74 12.95
N THR A 196 -0.28 -3.83 11.81
CA THR A 196 -1.63 -3.31 11.66
C THR A 196 -2.69 -4.12 12.38
N GLN A 197 -2.37 -5.21 13.08
CA GLN A 197 -3.31 -5.93 13.96
C GLN A 197 -3.52 -5.22 15.30
N TYR A 198 -2.51 -4.50 15.78
CA TYR A 198 -2.53 -3.89 17.11
C TYR A 198 -2.97 -2.43 17.06
N THR A 199 -3.73 -2.01 18.07
CA THR A 199 -4.17 -0.63 18.30
C THR A 199 -3.38 0.03 19.42
N GLU A 200 -2.69 -0.75 20.24
CA GLU A 200 -1.87 -0.26 21.33
C GLU A 200 -0.51 -0.97 21.37
N VAL A 201 0.58 -0.20 21.48
CA VAL A 201 1.95 -0.73 21.61
C VAL A 201 2.68 -0.01 22.75
N ASP A 202 3.16 -0.77 23.73
CA ASP A 202 3.79 -0.26 24.96
C ASP A 202 2.90 0.73 25.73
N GLY A 203 1.60 0.42 25.89
CA GLY A 203 0.66 1.29 26.61
C GLY A 203 0.24 2.55 25.86
N ARG A 204 0.62 2.68 24.58
CA ARG A 204 0.31 3.85 23.75
C ARG A 204 -0.58 3.47 22.58
N ASP A 205 -1.67 4.20 22.44
CA ASP A 205 -2.60 4.06 21.32
C ASP A 205 -1.93 4.51 20.01
N VAL A 206 -1.62 3.53 19.15
CA VAL A 206 -0.94 3.79 17.87
C VAL A 206 -1.88 4.37 16.81
N THR A 207 -3.19 4.22 16.97
CA THR A 207 -4.19 4.78 16.04
C THR A 207 -4.30 6.29 16.21
N ASN A 208 -4.28 6.76 17.46
CA ASN A 208 -4.23 8.18 17.78
C ASN A 208 -2.87 8.80 17.41
N LEU A 209 -1.77 8.09 17.67
CA LEU A 209 -0.44 8.56 17.25
C LEU A 209 -0.33 8.67 15.72
N ALA A 210 -0.96 7.77 14.98
CA ALA A 210 -0.98 7.79 13.52
C ALA A 210 -1.69 9.00 12.93
N LEU A 211 -2.58 9.66 13.69
CA LEU A 211 -3.25 10.89 13.29
C LEU A 211 -2.39 12.14 13.52
N GLN A 212 -1.43 12.08 14.46
CA GLN A 212 -0.59 13.22 14.83
C GLN A 212 0.42 13.56 13.71
N PRO A 213 0.72 14.85 13.49
CA PRO A 213 1.76 15.25 12.54
C PRO A 213 3.11 14.66 12.95
N ARG A 214 3.91 14.18 11.98
CA ARG A 214 5.28 13.74 12.27
C ARG A 214 6.08 14.96 12.75
N GLN A 215 6.63 14.88 13.96
CA GLN A 215 7.69 15.79 14.37
C GLN A 215 8.87 15.59 13.40
N LYS A 216 9.17 16.61 12.59
CA LYS A 216 10.42 16.64 11.81
C LYS A 216 11.57 16.49 12.81
N ARG A 217 12.20 15.32 12.85
CA ARG A 217 13.48 15.16 13.53
C ARG A 217 14.45 16.12 12.84
N SER A 218 14.80 17.22 13.50
CA SER A 218 15.89 18.08 13.04
C SER A 218 17.14 17.22 12.96
N ASN A 219 17.66 16.99 11.76
CA ASN A 219 18.96 16.36 11.58
C ASN A 219 20.03 17.28 12.16
N HIS A 220 20.31 17.14 13.46
CA HIS A 220 21.58 17.57 14.03
C HIS A 220 22.64 16.56 13.59
N ARG A 221 23.05 16.62 12.32
CA ARG A 221 24.37 16.15 11.92
C ARG A 221 25.37 17.13 12.54
N ARG A 222 25.94 16.76 13.68
CA ARG A 222 27.15 17.39 14.19
C ARG A 222 28.21 17.29 13.09
N ARG A 223 28.75 18.46 12.71
CA ARG A 223 29.91 18.61 11.84
C ARG A 223 31.12 17.91 12.44
#